data_AF-A0A9W6LP58-F1
#
_entry.id   AF-A0A9W6LP58-F1
#
_cell.length_a   1.000
_cell.length_b   1.000
_cell.length_c   1.000
_cell.angle_alpha   90.00
_cell.angle_beta   90.00
_cell.angle_gamma   90.00
#
_symmetry.space_group_name_H-M   'P 1'
#
loop_
_entity.id
_entity.type
_entity.pdbx_description
1 polymer ?
#
loop_
_entity_poly.entity_id
_entity_poly.type
_entity_poly.pdbx_seq_one_letter_code
_entity_poly.pdbx_strand_id
1 'polypeptide(L)'
;MQEIYADIKFLSRRFKISERYARDIFLDARNKKGSYDFLECINLYIAYRDKQFEEVDAKRDKLVDIKAEAAQFKLDVLKKKYIPVDEVEIILGEVTSMTKSKVRAIPSKAARLLEGETERLKIESVLKTFTDEILNSLSEYKDLEWEERDEEGIKD
;
A
#
# COMPACT_ATOMS: atom_id res chain seq x y z
N MET A 1 -50.00 2.44 34.31
CA MET A 1 -48.65 1.84 34.44
C MET A 1 -47.95 2.52 35.60
N GLN A 2 -47.28 1.78 36.48
CA GLN A 2 -46.51 2.41 37.55
C GLN A 2 -45.27 3.07 36.93
N GLU A 3 -45.17 4.39 37.06
CA GLU A 3 -43.98 5.14 36.67
C GLU A 3 -42.90 4.90 37.74
N ILE A 4 -41.87 4.12 37.37
CA ILE A 4 -40.74 3.84 38.26
C ILE A 4 -39.66 4.87 37.97
N TYR A 5 -39.43 5.76 38.92
CA TYR A 5 -38.42 6.81 38.79
C TYR A 5 -37.08 6.42 39.39
N ALA A 6 -36.00 6.75 38.68
CA ALA A 6 -34.62 6.49 39.10
C ALA A 6 -33.77 7.77 39.12
N ASP A 7 -32.79 7.80 40.03
CA ASP A 7 -31.74 8.83 40.05
C ASP A 7 -30.55 8.41 39.18
N ILE A 8 -29.79 9.38 38.68
CA ILE A 8 -28.64 9.17 37.80
C ILE A 8 -27.57 8.30 38.47
N LYS A 9 -27.39 8.41 39.78
CA LYS A 9 -26.47 7.60 40.59
C LYS A 9 -26.88 6.14 40.68
N PHE A 10 -28.18 5.87 40.59
CA PHE A 10 -28.73 4.52 40.56
C PHE A 10 -28.56 3.93 39.16
N LEU A 11 -28.89 4.71 38.12
CA LEU A 11 -28.74 4.29 36.72
C LEU A 11 -27.29 3.98 36.37
N SER A 12 -26.35 4.87 36.72
CA SER A 12 -24.91 4.66 36.47
C SER A 12 -24.39 3.36 37.07
N ARG A 13 -24.78 3.07 38.33
CA ARG A 13 -24.45 1.81 39.01
C ARG A 13 -25.12 0.60 38.38
N ARG A 14 -26.40 0.71 38.01
CA ARG A 14 -27.20 -0.41 37.49
C ARG A 14 -26.80 -0.83 36.09
N PHE A 15 -26.44 0.13 35.25
CA PHE A 15 -25.99 -0.07 33.87
C PHE A 15 -24.45 -0.11 33.74
N LYS A 16 -23.72 0.04 34.86
CA LYS A 16 -22.25 0.01 34.93
C LYS A 16 -21.57 0.99 33.96
N ILE A 17 -22.13 2.19 33.84
CA ILE A 17 -21.61 3.28 33.02
C ILE A 17 -21.29 4.49 33.91
N SER A 18 -20.41 5.39 33.46
CA SER A 18 -20.12 6.60 34.23
C SER A 18 -21.36 7.49 34.31
N GLU A 19 -21.47 8.29 35.36
CA GLU A 19 -22.60 9.25 35.49
C GLU A 19 -22.64 10.24 34.32
N ARG A 20 -21.50 10.57 33.71
CA ARG A 20 -21.44 11.39 32.51
C ARG A 20 -22.16 10.71 31.35
N TYR A 21 -21.76 9.47 31.03
CA TYR A 21 -22.39 8.69 29.96
C TYR A 21 -23.87 8.41 30.24
N ALA A 22 -24.24 8.14 31.50
CA ALA A 22 -25.63 7.96 31.87
C ALA A 22 -26.48 9.22 31.57
N ARG A 23 -25.94 10.43 31.80
CA ARG A 23 -26.67 11.67 31.48
C ARG A 23 -26.85 11.86 29.99
N ASP A 24 -25.83 11.50 29.21
CA ASP A 24 -25.86 11.66 27.76
C ASP A 24 -26.83 10.65 27.12
N ILE A 25 -26.85 9.40 27.58
CA ILE A 25 -27.70 8.32 27.03
C ILE A 25 -29.17 8.48 27.46
N PHE A 26 -29.43 8.90 28.71
CA PHE A 26 -30.78 8.97 29.26
C PHE A 26 -31.41 10.37 29.21
N LEU A 27 -30.85 11.27 28.41
CA LEU A 27 -31.30 12.66 28.32
C LEU A 27 -32.81 12.76 28.02
N ASP A 28 -33.29 11.91 27.11
CA ASP A 28 -34.67 11.92 26.64
C ASP A 28 -35.67 11.40 27.68
N ALA A 29 -35.24 10.52 28.59
CA ALA A 29 -36.05 9.98 29.69
C ALA A 29 -36.09 10.89 30.94
N ARG A 30 -35.53 12.11 30.84
CA ARG A 30 -35.37 13.02 31.98
C ARG A 30 -36.63 13.82 32.26
N ASN A 31 -37.13 13.73 33.49
CA ASN A 31 -38.25 14.53 33.97
C ASN A 31 -37.83 15.88 34.57
N LYS A 32 -38.79 16.82 34.63
CA LYS A 32 -38.61 18.20 35.13
C LYS A 32 -38.04 18.31 36.55
N LYS A 33 -38.12 17.24 37.36
CA LYS A 33 -37.58 17.18 38.74
C LYS A 33 -36.18 16.54 38.84
N GLY A 34 -35.53 16.24 37.72
CA GLY A 34 -34.21 15.59 37.72
C GLY A 34 -34.25 14.08 37.98
N SER A 35 -35.44 13.48 38.01
CA SER A 35 -35.63 12.04 37.98
C SER A 35 -35.74 11.53 36.55
N TYR A 36 -35.50 10.23 36.35
CA TYR A 36 -35.57 9.59 35.04
C TYR A 36 -36.60 8.46 35.06
N ASP A 37 -37.37 8.29 33.98
CA ASP A 37 -38.21 7.10 33.82
C ASP A 37 -37.33 5.87 33.57
N PHE A 38 -37.38 4.92 34.50
CA PHE A 38 -36.53 3.74 34.47
C PHE A 38 -36.83 2.82 33.28
N LEU A 39 -38.10 2.68 32.88
CA LEU A 39 -38.48 1.82 31.76
C LEU A 39 -37.99 2.39 30.43
N GLU A 40 -38.09 3.71 30.26
CA GLU A 40 -37.58 4.40 29.09
C GLU A 40 -36.04 4.33 29.04
N CYS A 41 -35.38 4.47 30.19
CA CYS A 41 -33.92 4.30 30.29
C CYS A 41 -33.45 2.90 29.85
N ILE A 42 -34.21 1.84 30.13
CA ILE A 42 -33.87 0.49 29.65
C ILE A 42 -33.88 0.44 28.12
N ASN A 43 -34.92 0.97 27.48
CA ASN A 43 -35.03 0.97 26.02
C ASN A 43 -33.91 1.80 25.37
N LEU A 44 -33.62 2.98 25.91
CA LEU A 44 -32.52 3.83 25.46
C LEU A 44 -31.16 3.14 25.61
N TYR A 45 -30.96 2.40 26.71
CA TYR A 45 -29.72 1.65 26.91
C TYR A 45 -29.56 0.49 25.92
N ILE A 46 -30.64 -0.23 25.61
CA ILE A 46 -30.63 -1.30 24.61
C ILE A 46 -30.26 -0.71 23.24
N ALA A 47 -30.95 0.35 22.81
CA ALA A 47 -30.68 1.01 21.53
C ALA A 47 -29.24 1.55 21.44
N TYR A 48 -28.73 2.15 22.52
CA TYR A 48 -27.33 2.58 22.60
C TYR A 48 -26.36 1.42 22.42
N ARG A 49 -26.62 0.28 23.08
CA ARG A 49 -25.75 -0.90 23.06
C ARG A 49 -25.76 -1.60 21.72
N ASP A 50 -26.91 -1.69 21.06
CA ASP A 50 -27.03 -2.27 19.72
C ASP A 50 -26.28 -1.42 18.69
N LYS A 51 -26.42 -0.09 18.74
CA LYS A 51 -25.65 0.81 17.87
C LYS A 51 -24.13 0.69 18.09
N GLN A 52 -23.69 0.56 19.34
CA GLN A 52 -22.26 0.33 19.63
C GLN A 52 -21.77 -1.01 19.07
N PHE A 53 -22.61 -2.04 19.10
CA PHE A 53 -22.27 -3.34 18.55
C PHE A 53 -22.14 -3.28 17.01
N GLU A 54 -23.10 -2.65 16.33
CA GLU A 54 -23.05 -2.42 14.88
C GLU A 54 -21.82 -1.61 14.46
N GLU A 55 -21.46 -0.56 15.20
CA GLU A 55 -20.26 0.24 14.93
C GLU A 55 -18.96 -0.57 15.11
N VAL A 56 -18.93 -1.48 16.09
CA VAL A 56 -17.78 -2.37 16.33
C VAL A 56 -17.66 -3.41 15.24
N ASP A 57 -18.75 -4.03 14.82
CA ASP A 57 -18.75 -5.04 13.76
C ASP A 57 -18.40 -4.41 12.41
N ALA A 58 -18.97 -3.24 12.09
CA ALA A 58 -18.60 -2.50 10.88
C ALA A 58 -17.11 -2.10 10.85
N LYS A 59 -16.52 -1.79 12.02
CA LYS A 59 -15.07 -1.54 12.13
C LYS A 59 -14.26 -2.82 11.96
N ARG A 60 -14.73 -3.94 12.50
CA ARG A 60 -14.08 -5.25 12.35
C ARG A 60 -14.07 -5.69 10.89
N ASP A 61 -15.20 -5.57 10.19
CA ASP A 61 -15.31 -5.94 8.77
C ASP A 61 -14.34 -5.12 7.92
N LYS A 62 -14.32 -3.79 8.10
CA LYS A 62 -13.34 -2.92 7.41
C LYS A 62 -11.90 -3.31 7.70
N LEU A 63 -11.58 -3.69 8.94
CA LEU A 63 -10.22 -4.14 9.29
C LEU A 63 -9.88 -5.48 8.63
N VAL A 64 -10.85 -6.38 8.45
CA VAL A 64 -10.66 -7.64 7.72
C VAL A 64 -10.40 -7.36 6.25
N ASP A 65 -11.18 -6.47 5.64
CA ASP A 65 -11.02 -6.09 4.23
C ASP A 65 -9.63 -5.47 3.97
N ILE A 66 -9.22 -4.48 4.79
CA ILE A 66 -7.90 -3.85 4.68
C ILE A 66 -6.77 -4.88 4.86
N LYS A 67 -6.92 -5.84 5.77
CA LYS A 67 -5.94 -6.91 5.96
C LYS A 67 -5.89 -7.85 4.77
N ALA A 68 -7.04 -8.17 4.17
CA ALA A 68 -7.11 -9.00 2.97
C ALA A 68 -6.44 -8.30 1.78
N GLU A 69 -6.70 -7.01 1.57
CA GLU A 69 -6.04 -6.20 0.55
C GLU A 69 -4.53 -6.13 0.75
N ALA A 70 -4.07 -5.87 1.98
CA ALA A 70 -2.65 -5.83 2.30
C ALA A 70 -1.96 -7.19 2.08
N ALA A 71 -2.63 -8.30 2.42
CA ALA A 71 -2.13 -9.64 2.17
C ALA A 71 -2.06 -9.94 0.66
N GLN A 72 -3.08 -9.51 -0.10
CA GLN A 72 -3.11 -9.66 -1.55
C GLN A 72 -1.99 -8.84 -2.22
N PHE A 73 -1.76 -7.60 -1.79
CA PHE A 73 -0.67 -6.78 -2.27
C PHE A 73 0.69 -7.44 -2.03
N LYS A 74 0.94 -7.96 -0.81
CA LYS A 74 2.17 -8.72 -0.51
C LYS A 74 2.32 -9.95 -1.40
N LEU A 75 1.24 -10.68 -1.66
CA LEU A 75 1.26 -11.82 -2.58
C LEU A 75 1.58 -11.40 -4.02
N ASP A 76 1.08 -10.26 -4.48
CA ASP A 76 1.35 -9.77 -5.83
C ASP A 76 2.79 -9.27 -5.99
N VAL A 77 3.39 -8.68 -4.94
CA VAL A 77 4.83 -8.40 -4.88
C VAL A 77 5.63 -9.71 -4.98
N LEU A 78 5.29 -10.73 -4.18
CA LEU A 78 5.96 -12.04 -4.24
C LEU A 78 5.82 -12.73 -5.61
N LYS A 79 4.69 -12.52 -6.29
CA LYS A 79 4.45 -13.00 -7.66
C LYS A 79 5.15 -12.15 -8.74
N LYS A 80 6.02 -11.22 -8.34
CA LYS A 80 6.76 -10.31 -9.23
C LYS A 80 5.86 -9.49 -10.16
N LYS A 81 4.62 -9.18 -9.73
CA LYS A 81 3.74 -8.26 -10.49
C LYS A 81 4.08 -6.80 -10.24
N TYR A 82 4.65 -6.51 -9.08
CA TYR A 82 5.12 -5.19 -8.69
C TYR A 82 6.61 -5.26 -8.43
N ILE A 83 7.31 -4.23 -8.87
CA ILE A 83 8.76 -4.05 -8.66
C ILE A 83 8.91 -2.70 -7.93
N PRO A 84 9.74 -2.62 -6.88
CA PRO A 84 10.09 -1.35 -6.25
C PRO A 84 10.62 -0.34 -7.26
N VAL A 85 10.29 0.95 -7.06
CA VAL A 85 10.76 2.01 -7.97
C VAL A 85 12.29 2.10 -7.99
N ASP A 86 12.92 1.96 -6.82
CA ASP A 86 14.38 2.01 -6.69
C ASP A 86 15.08 0.91 -7.49
N GLU A 87 14.52 -0.30 -7.50
CA GLU A 87 15.02 -1.39 -8.35
C GLU A 87 14.91 -1.03 -9.83
N VAL A 88 13.77 -0.47 -10.28
CA VAL A 88 13.60 -0.03 -11.67
C VAL A 88 14.62 1.04 -12.06
N GLU A 89 14.90 2.00 -11.18
CA GLU A 89 15.90 3.05 -11.42
C GLU A 89 17.31 2.49 -11.56
N ILE A 90 17.68 1.53 -10.71
CA ILE A 90 18.98 0.83 -10.78
C ILE A 90 19.08 0.06 -12.11
N ILE A 91 18.07 -0.75 -12.44
CA ILE A 91 18.02 -1.54 -13.68
C ILE A 91 18.20 -0.62 -14.90
N LEU A 92 17.42 0.46 -14.96
CA LEU A 92 17.47 1.41 -16.06
C LEU A 92 18.82 2.12 -16.12
N GLY A 93 19.40 2.46 -14.97
CA GLY A 93 20.72 3.06 -14.83
C GLY A 93 21.82 2.19 -15.42
N GLU A 94 21.83 0.91 -15.10
CA GLU A 94 22.81 -0.07 -15.60
C GLU A 94 22.68 -0.29 -17.11
N VAL A 95 21.46 -0.55 -17.60
CA VAL A 95 21.18 -0.72 -19.04
C VAL A 95 21.63 0.53 -19.81
N THR A 96 21.32 1.72 -19.29
CA THR A 96 21.71 2.99 -19.90
C THR A 96 23.23 3.17 -19.90
N SER A 97 23.90 2.82 -18.80
CA SER A 97 25.36 2.92 -18.66
C SER A 97 26.08 1.99 -19.64
N MET A 98 25.69 0.72 -19.68
CA MET A 98 26.22 -0.27 -20.61
C MET A 98 26.06 0.19 -22.06
N THR A 99 24.85 0.66 -22.41
CA THR A 99 24.55 1.13 -23.77
C THR A 99 25.41 2.32 -24.15
N LYS A 100 25.52 3.34 -23.27
CA LYS A 100 26.39 4.50 -23.48
C LYS A 100 27.84 4.09 -23.71
N SER A 101 28.34 3.12 -22.94
CA SER A 101 29.71 2.61 -23.08
C SER A 101 29.93 1.97 -24.46
N LYS A 102 29.02 1.08 -24.90
CA LYS A 102 29.10 0.43 -26.22
C LYS A 102 29.02 1.43 -27.37
N VAL A 103 28.08 2.39 -27.30
CA VAL A 103 27.94 3.46 -28.33
C VAL A 103 29.22 4.29 -28.43
N ARG A 104 29.80 4.70 -27.30
CA ARG A 104 31.05 5.47 -27.27
C ARG A 104 32.25 4.70 -27.83
N ALA A 105 32.22 3.37 -27.80
CA ALA A 105 33.28 2.55 -28.37
C ALA A 105 33.22 2.46 -29.90
N ILE A 106 32.04 2.67 -30.52
CA ILE A 106 31.85 2.52 -31.99
C ILE A 106 32.88 3.33 -32.78
N PRO A 107 33.06 4.64 -32.57
CA PRO A 107 33.95 5.43 -33.42
C PRO A 107 35.38 4.87 -33.46
N SER A 108 35.89 4.46 -32.30
CA SER A 108 37.24 3.89 -32.18
C SER A 108 37.37 2.51 -32.86
N LYS A 109 36.34 1.67 -32.77
CA LYS A 109 36.32 0.33 -33.39
C LYS A 109 36.09 0.41 -34.90
N ALA A 110 35.12 1.21 -35.33
CA ALA A 110 34.79 1.43 -36.73
C ALA A 110 35.95 2.09 -37.48
N ALA A 111 36.62 3.09 -36.89
CA ALA A 111 37.77 3.74 -37.54
C ALA A 111 38.87 2.74 -37.93
N ARG A 112 39.16 1.73 -37.08
CA ARG A 112 40.16 0.70 -37.37
C ARG A 112 39.75 -0.26 -38.48
N LEU A 113 38.45 -0.59 -38.57
CA LEU A 113 37.94 -1.51 -39.58
C LEU A 113 37.69 -0.84 -40.93
N LEU A 114 37.48 0.48 -40.93
CA LEU A 114 37.21 1.28 -42.12
C LEU A 114 38.45 2.01 -42.66
N GLU A 115 39.62 1.82 -42.02
CA GLU A 115 40.85 2.47 -42.44
C GLU A 115 41.25 2.02 -43.86
N GLY A 116 41.30 2.98 -44.78
CA GLY A 116 41.60 2.72 -46.19
C GLY A 116 40.45 2.11 -47.00
N GLU A 117 39.27 1.89 -46.40
CA GLU A 117 38.11 1.35 -47.11
C GLU A 117 37.36 2.47 -47.86
N THR A 118 37.12 2.25 -49.14
CA THR A 118 36.45 3.23 -50.02
C THR A 118 35.10 2.73 -50.53
N GLU A 119 34.83 1.43 -50.41
CA GLU A 119 33.58 0.84 -50.88
C GLU A 119 32.44 1.15 -49.90
N ARG A 120 31.49 1.98 -50.34
CA ARG A 120 30.34 2.42 -49.52
C ARG A 120 29.55 1.25 -48.92
N LEU A 121 29.33 0.17 -49.66
CA LEU A 121 28.57 -0.99 -49.19
C LEU A 121 29.26 -1.69 -48.02
N LYS A 122 30.61 -1.79 -48.06
CA LYS A 122 31.39 -2.35 -46.95
C LYS A 122 31.35 -1.42 -45.74
N ILE A 123 31.52 -0.12 -45.95
CA ILE A 123 31.42 0.87 -44.87
C ILE A 123 30.08 0.76 -44.15
N GLU A 124 28.98 0.73 -44.90
CA GLU A 124 27.64 0.59 -44.36
C GLU A 124 27.45 -0.73 -43.61
N SER A 125 27.96 -1.84 -44.15
CA SER A 125 27.87 -3.16 -43.50
C SER A 125 28.55 -3.21 -42.13
N VAL A 126 29.72 -2.58 -41.99
CA VAL A 126 30.48 -2.50 -40.74
C VAL A 126 29.74 -1.67 -39.70
N LEU A 127 29.25 -0.49 -40.09
CA LEU A 127 28.46 0.37 -39.20
C LEU A 127 27.15 -0.30 -38.76
N LYS A 128 26.50 -1.00 -39.69
CA LYS A 128 25.29 -1.76 -39.41
C LYS A 128 25.56 -2.87 -38.40
N THR A 129 26.67 -3.60 -38.54
CA THR A 129 27.07 -4.65 -37.60
C THR A 129 27.19 -4.11 -36.16
N PHE A 130 27.89 -3.00 -35.96
CA PHE A 130 27.99 -2.38 -34.64
C PHE A 130 26.65 -1.88 -34.09
N THR A 131 25.77 -1.41 -34.97
CA THR A 131 24.43 -0.95 -34.57
C THR A 131 23.56 -2.13 -34.13
N ASP A 132 23.56 -3.21 -34.91
CA ASP A 132 22.81 -4.43 -34.64
C ASP A 132 23.32 -5.10 -33.34
N GLU A 133 24.63 -5.12 -33.09
CA GLU A 133 25.21 -5.60 -31.82
C GLU A 133 24.65 -4.86 -30.59
N ILE A 134 24.52 -3.53 -30.66
CA ILE A 134 23.99 -2.74 -29.54
C ILE A 134 22.50 -3.01 -29.35
N LEU A 135 21.73 -3.03 -30.44
CA LEU A 135 20.28 -3.29 -30.42
C LEU A 135 19.95 -4.69 -29.90
N ASN A 136 20.74 -5.70 -30.30
CA ASN A 136 20.60 -7.05 -29.78
C ASN A 136 20.89 -7.09 -28.28
N SER A 137 21.93 -6.38 -27.81
CA SER A 137 22.22 -6.32 -26.38
C SER A 137 21.17 -5.57 -25.55
N LEU A 138 20.41 -4.66 -26.16
CA LEU A 138 19.23 -4.03 -25.55
C LEU A 138 18.01 -4.95 -25.54
N SER A 139 18.00 -6.00 -26.34
CA SER A 139 16.91 -6.99 -26.44
C SER A 139 17.15 -8.19 -25.53
N GLU A 140 18.41 -8.50 -25.22
CA GLU A 140 18.88 -9.60 -24.37
C GLU A 140 19.01 -9.22 -22.88
N TYR A 141 18.27 -8.21 -22.40
CA TYR A 141 18.25 -7.78 -20.99
C TYR A 141 17.72 -8.85 -20.00
N LYS A 142 17.29 -10.00 -20.52
CA LYS A 142 16.71 -11.11 -19.75
C LYS A 142 17.72 -11.83 -18.87
N ASP A 143 19.01 -11.73 -19.21
CA ASP A 143 20.11 -12.45 -18.56
C ASP A 143 20.97 -11.53 -17.68
N LEU A 144 20.46 -10.35 -17.30
CA LEU A 144 21.08 -9.57 -16.23
C LEU A 144 20.87 -10.35 -14.92
N GLU A 145 21.88 -11.09 -14.50
CA GLU A 145 21.94 -11.67 -13.16
C GLU A 145 22.07 -10.52 -12.16
N TRP A 146 20.99 -10.24 -11.46
CA TRP A 146 20.96 -9.29 -10.36
C TRP A 146 21.57 -9.97 -9.13
N GLU A 147 22.67 -9.44 -8.62
CA GLU A 147 23.05 -9.75 -7.24
C GLU A 147 21.95 -9.16 -6.34
N GLU A 148 21.12 -10.02 -5.75
CA GLU A 148 20.27 -9.64 -4.62
C GLU A 148 21.22 -9.08 -3.55
N ARG A 149 21.32 -7.74 -3.47
CA ARG A 149 21.96 -7.11 -2.33
C ARG A 149 21.00 -7.29 -1.17
N ASP A 150 21.30 -8.28 -0.34
CA ASP A 150 20.61 -8.53 0.92
C ASP A 150 20.30 -7.19 1.61
N GLU A 151 19.01 -6.93 1.84
CA GLU A 151 18.52 -5.81 2.63
C GLU A 151 18.90 -6.00 4.11
N GLU A 152 20.20 -6.04 4.44
CA GLU A 152 20.65 -5.86 5.81
C GLU A 152 20.54 -4.37 6.16
N GLY A 153 19.34 -3.89 6.49
CA GLY A 153 19.25 -2.47 6.88
C GLY A 153 17.90 -1.84 7.17
N ILE A 154 16.82 -2.56 7.45
CA ILE A 154 15.65 -1.95 8.12
C ILE A 154 15.44 -2.67 9.45
N LYS A 155 16.23 -2.26 10.45
CA LYS A 155 15.91 -2.49 11.86
C LYS A 155 15.03 -1.34 12.33
N ASP A 156 13.80 -1.70 12.71
CA ASP A 156 12.80 -1.04 13.58
C ASP A 156 12.81 0.50 13.73
#